data_AF-A0A2G6FQL9-F1
#
_entry.id   AF-A0A2G6FQL9-F1
#
_cell.length_a   1.000
_cell.length_b   1.000
_cell.length_c   1.000
_cell.angle_alpha   90.00
_cell.angle_beta   90.00
_cell.angle_gamma   90.00
#
_symmetry.space_group_name_H-M   'P 1'
#
loop_
_entity.id
_entity.type
_entity.pdbx_description
1 polymer ?
#
loop_
_entity_poly.entity_id
_entity_poly.type
_entity_poly.pdbx_seq_one_letter_code
_entity_poly.pdbx_strand_id
1 'polypeptide(L)'
;MKVKQIIVGSMGVCCYILGCEKTGLGIVIDPGGSEDEILPELDGLNIKYIVATHGHADHVCGMAALRKKTSGRTVMHLADDEFFSQSQVRQFFSHLGLDHAPPADIKVQDGDILEAGGVRLTVLHTPGHTPGGICLYSAPHLFTGDTLFAGGVGRTDLPGGSHQQLFQS
;
A
#
# COMPACT_ATOMS: atom_id res chain seq x y z
N MET A 1 -0.35 15.29 -11.89
CA MET A 1 -0.89 14.42 -10.83
C MET A 1 -0.98 15.26 -9.57
N LYS A 2 -2.12 15.27 -8.89
CA LYS A 2 -2.21 15.80 -7.51
C LYS A 2 -1.85 14.68 -6.54
N VAL A 3 -1.04 15.01 -5.53
CA VAL A 3 -0.66 14.10 -4.44
C VAL A 3 -1.12 14.74 -3.15
N LYS A 4 -1.87 13.99 -2.34
CA LYS A 4 -2.24 14.36 -0.98
C LYS A 4 -1.78 13.26 -0.04
N GLN A 5 -1.11 13.65 1.05
CA GLN A 5 -0.72 12.74 2.13
C GLN A 5 -1.63 13.00 3.34
N ILE A 6 -2.03 11.92 4.01
CA ILE A 6 -2.79 11.93 5.25
C ILE A 6 -2.12 10.93 6.19
N ILE A 7 -1.95 11.30 7.46
CA ILE A 7 -1.45 10.39 8.48
C ILE A 7 -2.65 9.64 9.07
N VAL A 8 -2.62 8.31 9.05
CA VAL A 8 -3.78 7.48 9.40
C VAL A 8 -3.41 6.37 10.38
N GLY A 9 -4.42 5.89 11.10
CA GLY A 9 -4.29 4.77 12.03
C GLY A 9 -3.47 5.09 13.28
N SER A 10 -3.45 4.15 14.22
CA SER A 10 -2.74 4.31 15.49
C SER A 10 -1.21 4.30 15.37
N MET A 11 -0.68 3.82 14.24
CA MET A 11 0.75 3.74 13.95
C MET A 11 1.27 4.91 13.12
N GLY A 12 0.39 5.84 12.72
CA GLY A 12 0.78 7.05 12.01
C GLY A 12 1.31 6.79 10.59
N VAL A 13 0.66 5.87 9.86
CA VAL A 13 1.04 5.50 8.48
C VAL A 13 0.74 6.65 7.52
N CYS A 14 1.64 6.89 6.58
CA CYS A 14 1.43 7.83 5.49
C CYS A 14 0.54 7.19 4.41
N CYS A 15 -0.76 7.50 4.44
CA CYS A 15 -1.68 7.19 3.35
C CYS A 15 -1.57 8.28 2.26
N TYR A 16 -1.54 7.87 0.99
CA TYR A 16 -1.46 8.80 -0.14
C TYR A 16 -2.65 8.68 -1.08
N ILE A 17 -3.20 9.83 -1.49
CA ILE A 17 -4.27 9.93 -2.49
C ILE A 17 -3.71 10.63 -3.72
N LEU A 18 -3.73 9.92 -4.84
CA LEU A 18 -3.25 10.41 -6.13
C LEU A 18 -4.44 10.66 -7.06
N GLY A 19 -4.55 11.86 -7.60
CA GLY A 19 -5.65 12.26 -8.48
C GLY A 19 -5.19 12.74 -9.85
N CYS A 20 -5.89 12.29 -10.89
CA CYS A 20 -5.82 12.90 -12.22
C CYS A 20 -6.88 13.99 -12.36
N GLU A 21 -6.45 15.26 -12.34
CA GLU A 21 -7.36 16.41 -12.47
C GLU A 21 -8.16 16.44 -13.78
N LYS A 22 -7.63 15.85 -14.85
CA LYS A 22 -8.29 15.83 -16.15
C LYS A 22 -9.43 14.82 -16.24
N THR A 23 -9.31 13.68 -15.55
CA THR A 23 -10.24 12.55 -15.69
C THR A 23 -11.02 12.25 -14.41
N GLY A 24 -10.64 12.84 -13.28
CA GLY A 24 -11.18 12.51 -11.96
C GLY A 24 -10.80 11.11 -11.47
N LEU A 25 -9.93 10.36 -12.17
CA LEU A 25 -9.51 9.03 -11.75
C LEU A 25 -8.43 9.14 -10.67
N GLY A 26 -8.43 8.22 -9.70
CA GLY A 26 -7.46 8.24 -8.61
C GLY A 26 -6.96 6.88 -8.12
N ILE A 27 -5.91 6.93 -7.31
CA ILE A 27 -5.27 5.81 -6.63
C ILE A 27 -5.12 6.17 -5.15
N VAL A 28 -5.45 5.25 -4.25
CA VAL A 28 -5.13 5.35 -2.83
C VAL A 28 -4.01 4.37 -2.50
N ILE A 29 -3.01 4.79 -1.74
CA ILE A 29 -1.87 3.97 -1.31
C ILE A 29 -1.89 3.89 0.22
N ASP A 30 -1.79 2.67 0.76
CA ASP A 30 -1.68 2.35 2.19
C ASP A 30 -2.78 2.96 3.09
N PRO A 31 -4.07 2.64 2.86
CA PRO A 31 -5.16 3.11 3.72
C PRO A 31 -5.18 2.33 5.06
N GLY A 32 -4.25 2.67 5.93
CA GLY A 32 -3.99 2.09 7.25
C GLY A 32 -4.99 2.38 8.38
N GLY A 33 -6.28 2.49 8.07
CA GLY A 33 -7.33 2.91 9.01
C GLY A 33 -7.70 4.38 8.86
N SER A 34 -8.38 4.95 9.86
CA SER A 34 -8.94 6.32 9.82
C SER A 34 -9.79 6.58 8.57
N GLU A 35 -10.68 5.65 8.20
CA GLU A 35 -11.45 5.75 6.96
C GLU A 35 -12.41 6.95 6.94
N ASP A 36 -12.85 7.40 8.11
CA ASP A 36 -13.62 8.62 8.29
C ASP A 36 -12.84 9.89 7.93
N GLU A 37 -11.50 9.84 8.00
CA GLU A 37 -10.60 10.91 7.52
C GLU A 37 -10.26 10.74 6.03
N ILE A 38 -10.09 9.51 5.55
CA ILE A 38 -9.73 9.24 4.15
C ILE A 38 -10.91 9.51 3.21
N LEU A 39 -12.11 8.99 3.52
CA LEU A 39 -13.25 8.98 2.59
C LEU A 39 -13.68 10.38 2.12
N PRO A 40 -13.74 11.43 2.98
CA PRO A 40 -14.05 12.79 2.53
C PRO A 40 -13.08 13.32 1.48
N GLU A 41 -11.82 12.87 1.52
CA GLU A 41 -10.76 13.31 0.63
C GLU A 41 -10.78 12.60 -0.74
N LEU A 42 -11.63 11.58 -0.87
CA LEU A 42 -11.91 10.90 -2.13
C LEU A 42 -13.08 11.53 -2.88
N ASP A 43 -13.76 12.54 -2.31
CA ASP A 43 -14.91 13.18 -2.97
C ASP A 43 -14.54 13.78 -4.33
N GLY A 44 -15.38 13.54 -5.33
CA GLY A 44 -15.11 13.90 -6.72
C GLY A 44 -14.06 13.05 -7.44
N LEU A 45 -13.44 12.06 -6.78
CA LEU A 45 -12.55 11.09 -7.41
C LEU A 45 -13.24 9.75 -7.67
N ASN A 46 -12.98 9.17 -8.85
CA ASN A 46 -13.28 7.79 -9.15
C ASN A 46 -12.03 6.94 -8.90
N ILE A 47 -11.97 6.32 -7.72
CA ILE A 47 -10.83 5.51 -7.29
C ILE A 47 -10.79 4.21 -8.09
N LYS A 48 -9.71 4.03 -8.85
CA LYS A 48 -9.47 2.84 -9.69
C LYS A 48 -8.70 1.76 -8.92
N TYR A 49 -7.74 2.17 -8.11
CA TYR A 49 -6.85 1.27 -7.37
C TYR A 49 -6.72 1.68 -5.91
N ILE A 50 -6.69 0.68 -5.03
CA ILE A 50 -6.33 0.78 -3.62
C ILE A 50 -5.11 -0.11 -3.45
N VAL A 51 -3.93 0.48 -3.32
CA VAL A 51 -2.64 -0.21 -3.41
C VAL A 51 -2.03 -0.33 -2.02
N ALA A 52 -1.54 -1.51 -1.69
CA ALA A 52 -0.68 -1.74 -0.54
C ALA A 52 0.78 -1.78 -1.01
N THR A 53 1.65 -1.00 -0.37
CA THR A 53 3.10 -1.12 -0.53
C THR A 53 3.61 -2.44 0.02
N HIS A 54 2.98 -2.94 1.09
CA HIS A 54 3.25 -4.25 1.67
C HIS A 54 2.07 -4.72 2.53
N GLY A 55 2.08 -5.98 2.96
CA GLY A 55 0.94 -6.63 3.59
C GLY A 55 0.75 -6.44 5.11
N HIS A 56 1.53 -5.59 5.78
CA HIS A 56 1.33 -5.37 7.23
C HIS A 56 -0.01 -4.69 7.52
N ALA A 57 -0.63 -5.10 8.64
CA ALA A 57 -2.01 -4.76 8.98
C ALA A 57 -2.24 -3.25 9.10
N ASP A 58 -1.27 -2.51 9.60
CA ASP A 58 -1.30 -1.06 9.73
C ASP A 58 -1.26 -0.31 8.40
N HIS A 59 -0.91 -0.95 7.27
CA HIS A 59 -1.01 -0.37 5.92
C HIS A 59 -2.29 -0.77 5.19
N VAL A 60 -2.93 -1.86 5.61
CA VAL A 60 -3.99 -2.53 4.81
C VAL A 60 -5.36 -2.61 5.48
N CYS A 61 -5.47 -2.34 6.78
CA CYS A 61 -6.69 -2.59 7.53
C CYS A 61 -7.92 -1.81 6.99
N GLY A 62 -7.72 -0.62 6.42
CA GLY A 62 -8.80 0.15 5.79
C GLY A 62 -9.14 -0.25 4.34
N MET A 63 -8.37 -1.15 3.70
CA MET A 63 -8.58 -1.52 2.29
C MET A 63 -9.96 -2.11 2.02
N ALA A 64 -10.48 -2.96 2.92
CA ALA A 64 -11.79 -3.58 2.76
C ALA A 64 -12.93 -2.54 2.82
N ALA A 65 -12.83 -1.58 3.75
CA ALA A 65 -13.78 -0.50 3.89
C ALA A 65 -13.77 0.43 2.67
N LEU A 66 -12.58 0.84 2.21
CA LEU A 66 -12.44 1.67 1.00
C LEU A 66 -12.94 0.93 -0.25
N ARG A 67 -12.63 -0.36 -0.40
CA ARG A 67 -13.13 -1.18 -1.52
C ARG A 67 -14.65 -1.26 -1.54
N LYS A 68 -15.31 -1.27 -0.38
CA LYS A 68 -16.78 -1.28 -0.27
C LYS A 68 -17.40 0.09 -0.57
N LYS A 69 -16.71 1.17 -0.21
CA LYS A 69 -17.20 2.56 -0.37
C LYS A 69 -16.85 3.16 -1.73
N THR A 70 -15.88 2.59 -2.43
CA THR A 70 -15.44 3.00 -3.76
C THR A 70 -15.62 1.87 -4.76
N SER A 71 -15.22 2.09 -6.02
CA SER A 71 -15.10 1.02 -7.02
C SER A 71 -13.65 0.56 -7.23
N GLY A 72 -12.75 0.94 -6.29
CA GLY A 72 -11.33 0.66 -6.38
C GLY A 72 -11.03 -0.82 -6.24
N ARG A 73 -10.16 -1.35 -7.10
CA ARG A 73 -9.63 -2.70 -7.00
C ARG A 73 -8.43 -2.72 -6.06
N THR A 74 -8.37 -3.70 -5.17
CA THR A 74 -7.21 -3.87 -4.29
C THR A 74 -6.00 -4.39 -5.06
N VAL A 75 -4.83 -3.84 -4.77
CA VAL A 75 -3.57 -4.17 -5.44
C VAL A 75 -2.50 -4.45 -4.40
N MET A 76 -1.77 -5.54 -4.58
CA MET A 76 -0.64 -5.93 -3.74
C MET A 76 0.37 -6.72 -4.58
N HIS A 77 1.63 -6.73 -4.18
CA HIS A 77 2.61 -7.60 -4.81
C HIS A 77 2.27 -9.08 -4.58
N LEU A 78 2.49 -9.92 -5.59
CA LEU A 78 2.18 -11.36 -5.54
C LEU A 78 2.75 -12.05 -4.29
N ALA A 79 4.01 -11.78 -3.96
CA ALA A 79 4.68 -12.42 -2.83
C ALA A 79 4.07 -12.06 -1.47
N ASP A 80 3.59 -10.82 -1.29
CA ASP A 80 2.95 -10.40 -0.04
C ASP A 80 1.50 -10.90 0.05
N ASP A 81 0.75 -10.90 -1.06
CA ASP A 81 -0.60 -11.49 -1.09
C ASP A 81 -0.55 -12.97 -0.70
N GLU A 82 0.44 -13.71 -1.21
CA GLU A 82 0.67 -15.11 -0.83
C GLU A 82 1.14 -15.25 0.62
N PHE A 83 2.14 -14.48 1.06
CA PHE A 83 2.73 -14.58 2.40
C PHE A 83 1.71 -14.25 3.51
N PHE A 84 1.01 -13.12 3.40
CA PHE A 84 0.03 -12.68 4.39
C PHE A 84 -1.32 -13.43 4.31
N SER A 85 -1.54 -14.26 3.29
CA SER A 85 -2.68 -15.19 3.25
C SER A 85 -2.50 -16.42 4.15
N GLN A 86 -1.27 -16.75 4.55
CA GLN A 86 -0.98 -17.94 5.33
C GLN A 86 -1.53 -17.82 6.76
N SER A 87 -2.19 -18.88 7.24
CA SER A 87 -2.85 -18.88 8.56
C SER A 87 -1.88 -18.59 9.70
N GLN A 88 -0.66 -19.15 9.65
CA GLN A 88 0.36 -18.92 10.67
C GLN A 88 0.84 -17.46 10.70
N VAL A 89 1.02 -16.84 9.53
CA VAL A 89 1.41 -15.43 9.42
C VAL A 89 0.29 -14.54 9.96
N ARG A 90 -0.96 -14.79 9.58
CA ARG A 90 -2.13 -14.07 10.13
C ARG A 90 -2.24 -14.22 11.65
N GLN A 91 -2.06 -15.43 12.16
CA GLN A 91 -2.10 -15.69 13.60
C GLN A 91 -1.00 -14.91 14.33
N PHE A 92 0.22 -14.85 13.79
CA PHE A 92 1.33 -14.08 14.38
C PHE A 92 0.99 -12.59 14.53
N PHE A 93 0.38 -11.99 13.51
CA PHE A 93 0.03 -10.57 13.51
C PHE A 93 -1.32 -10.22 14.16
N SER A 94 -2.13 -11.24 14.52
CA SER A 94 -3.48 -11.04 15.08
C SER A 94 -3.50 -10.25 16.39
N HIS A 95 -2.41 -10.27 17.16
CA HIS A 95 -2.29 -9.55 18.43
C HIS A 95 -2.37 -8.03 18.29
N LEU A 96 -2.18 -7.48 17.08
CA LEU A 96 -2.33 -6.05 16.81
C LEU A 96 -3.79 -5.60 16.81
N GLY A 97 -4.75 -6.52 16.69
CA GLY A 97 -6.18 -6.19 16.65
C GLY A 97 -6.61 -5.41 15.41
N LEU A 98 -5.78 -5.39 14.37
CA LEU A 98 -6.04 -4.75 13.09
C LEU A 98 -6.49 -5.78 12.06
N ASP A 99 -7.40 -5.37 11.18
CA ASP A 99 -7.86 -6.22 10.08
C ASP A 99 -6.74 -6.50 9.07
N HIS A 100 -6.74 -7.71 8.53
CA HIS A 100 -5.85 -8.08 7.43
C HIS A 100 -6.42 -7.60 6.09
N ALA A 101 -5.55 -7.47 5.09
CA ALA A 101 -5.98 -7.19 3.73
C ALA A 101 -6.98 -8.25 3.22
N PRO A 102 -8.02 -7.86 2.47
CA PRO A 102 -8.71 -8.80 1.61
C PRO A 102 -7.74 -9.34 0.54
N PRO A 103 -8.01 -10.51 -0.08
CA PRO A 103 -7.23 -10.96 -1.23
C PRO A 103 -7.15 -9.86 -2.29
N ALA A 104 -5.96 -9.65 -2.86
CA ALA A 104 -5.78 -8.62 -3.87
C ALA A 104 -6.58 -8.95 -5.14
N ASP A 105 -7.40 -8.00 -5.59
CA ASP A 105 -8.09 -8.11 -6.88
C ASP A 105 -7.08 -8.11 -8.05
N ILE A 106 -5.91 -7.51 -7.86
CA ILE A 106 -4.79 -7.44 -8.81
C ILE A 106 -3.48 -7.73 -8.05
N LYS A 107 -2.73 -8.72 -8.55
CA LYS A 107 -1.39 -9.03 -8.05
C LYS A 107 -0.36 -8.47 -9.01
N VAL A 108 0.54 -7.63 -8.51
CA VAL A 108 1.60 -6.99 -9.31
C VAL A 108 2.96 -7.63 -9.06
N GLN A 109 3.88 -7.39 -9.99
CA GLN A 109 5.30 -7.76 -9.93
C GLN A 109 6.18 -6.56 -10.28
N ASP A 110 7.50 -6.73 -10.16
CA ASP A 110 8.47 -5.71 -10.57
C ASP A 110 8.26 -5.25 -12.02
N GLY A 111 8.35 -3.93 -12.24
CA GLY A 111 8.18 -3.32 -13.55
C GLY A 111 6.74 -3.15 -14.03
N ASP A 112 5.74 -3.71 -13.33
CA ASP A 112 4.33 -3.50 -13.64
C ASP A 112 3.95 -2.02 -13.52
N ILE A 113 2.88 -1.63 -14.22
CA ILE A 113 2.44 -0.25 -14.29
C ILE A 113 0.98 -0.16 -13.85
N LEU A 114 0.71 0.73 -12.89
CA LEU A 114 -0.64 1.11 -12.49
C LEU A 114 -1.00 2.48 -13.07
N GLU A 115 -2.04 2.51 -13.90
CA GLU A 115 -2.51 3.74 -14.55
C GLU A 115 -3.95 4.10 -14.19
N ALA A 116 -4.16 5.33 -13.75
CA ALA A 116 -5.47 5.92 -13.46
C ALA A 116 -5.56 7.30 -14.12
N GLY A 117 -6.07 7.34 -15.35
CA GLY A 117 -6.08 8.56 -16.16
C GLY A 117 -4.66 9.00 -16.49
N GLY A 118 -4.29 10.20 -16.04
CA GLY A 118 -2.93 10.73 -16.16
C GLY A 118 -1.99 10.40 -14.98
N VAL A 119 -2.43 9.60 -14.01
CA VAL A 119 -1.56 9.05 -12.96
C VAL A 119 -0.96 7.74 -13.46
N ARG A 120 0.37 7.61 -13.38
CA ARG A 120 1.12 6.41 -13.78
C ARG A 120 2.17 6.09 -12.71
N LEU A 121 2.07 4.92 -12.10
CA LEU A 121 3.03 4.40 -11.12
C LEU A 121 3.74 3.18 -11.72
N THR A 122 5.06 3.16 -11.67
CA THR A 122 5.85 1.95 -11.92
C THR A 122 6.10 1.25 -10.59
N VAL A 123 5.80 -0.04 -10.54
CA VAL A 123 6.08 -0.92 -9.40
C VAL A 123 7.56 -1.28 -9.41
N LEU A 124 8.23 -1.04 -8.29
CA LEU A 124 9.60 -1.47 -8.03
C LEU A 124 9.53 -2.49 -6.89
N HIS A 125 9.94 -3.73 -7.12
CA HIS A 125 9.98 -4.74 -6.06
C HIS A 125 11.17 -4.49 -5.14
N THR A 126 10.88 -4.18 -3.89
CA THR A 126 11.87 -3.80 -2.86
C THR A 126 11.70 -4.66 -1.62
N PRO A 127 12.01 -5.97 -1.69
CA PRO A 127 11.84 -6.88 -0.57
C PRO A 127 12.83 -6.61 0.56
N GLY A 128 12.53 -7.16 1.73
CA GLY A 128 13.43 -7.19 2.89
C GLY A 128 12.76 -6.73 4.17
N HIS A 129 11.88 -5.72 4.10
CA HIS A 129 10.94 -5.45 5.19
C HIS A 129 9.84 -6.53 5.22
N THR A 130 9.27 -6.82 4.04
CA THR A 130 8.43 -7.99 3.76
C THR A 130 8.90 -8.68 2.47
N PRO A 131 8.48 -9.92 2.16
CA PRO A 131 8.85 -10.61 0.93
C PRO A 131 8.37 -9.91 -0.36
N GLY A 132 7.25 -9.21 -0.30
CA GLY A 132 6.60 -8.53 -1.42
C GLY A 132 6.50 -7.02 -1.26
N GLY A 133 7.35 -6.40 -0.44
CA GLY A 133 7.40 -4.94 -0.34
C GLY A 133 7.66 -4.29 -1.69
N ILE A 134 6.95 -3.21 -2.00
CA ILE A 134 7.12 -2.44 -3.24
C ILE A 134 7.29 -0.95 -2.96
N CYS A 135 8.13 -0.32 -3.78
CA CYS A 135 8.08 1.12 -3.99
C CYS A 135 7.24 1.43 -5.24
N LEU A 136 6.55 2.57 -5.24
CA LEU A 136 5.75 3.05 -6.36
C LEU A 136 6.36 4.34 -6.90
N TYR A 137 6.89 4.29 -8.13
CA TYR A 137 7.61 5.39 -8.74
C TYR A 137 6.75 6.17 -9.74
N SER A 138 6.75 7.50 -9.61
CA SER A 138 6.13 8.42 -10.56
C SER A 138 6.79 9.78 -10.47
N ALA A 139 7.78 10.01 -11.33
CA ALA A 139 8.65 11.19 -11.26
C ALA A 139 7.86 12.51 -11.05
N PRO A 140 8.26 13.35 -10.08
CA PRO A 140 9.43 13.23 -9.20
C PRO A 140 9.20 12.43 -7.91
N HIS A 141 8.05 11.79 -7.74
CA HIS A 141 7.64 11.13 -6.50
C HIS A 141 8.05 9.65 -6.46
N LEU A 142 8.36 9.17 -5.25
CA LEU A 142 8.55 7.76 -4.92
C LEU A 142 7.82 7.50 -3.61
N PHE A 143 6.90 6.53 -3.59
CA PHE A 143 6.22 6.07 -2.38
C PHE A 143 6.89 4.77 -1.93
N THR A 144 7.58 4.80 -0.80
CA THR A 144 8.53 3.75 -0.42
C THR A 144 7.96 2.68 0.51
N GLY A 145 6.75 2.91 1.04
CA GLY A 145 6.28 2.18 2.23
C GLY A 145 7.35 2.20 3.30
N ASP A 146 7.56 1.05 3.92
CA ASP A 146 8.56 0.84 4.96
C ASP A 146 9.93 0.40 4.43
N THR A 147 10.24 0.68 3.16
CA THR A 147 11.57 0.39 2.61
C THR A 147 12.61 1.38 3.15
N LEU A 148 12.36 2.67 2.94
CA LEU A 148 13.27 3.77 3.27
C LEU A 148 12.52 4.89 3.99
N PHE A 149 13.11 5.36 5.09
CA PHE A 149 12.65 6.52 5.86
C PHE A 149 13.68 7.65 5.79
N ALA A 150 13.27 8.86 6.20
CA ALA A 150 14.21 9.95 6.42
C ALA A 150 15.17 9.59 7.58
N GLY A 151 16.38 9.18 7.23
CA GLY A 151 17.41 8.79 8.20
C GLY A 151 17.31 7.35 8.72
N GLY A 152 16.54 6.46 8.07
CA GLY A 152 16.39 5.07 8.50
C GLY A 152 15.80 4.15 7.44
N VAL A 153 15.59 2.88 7.80
CA VAL A 153 14.96 1.85 6.96
C VAL A 153 13.96 1.05 7.79
N GLY A 154 13.05 0.33 7.12
CA GLY A 154 12.13 -0.58 7.80
C GLY A 154 12.85 -1.65 8.61
N ARG A 155 12.17 -2.14 9.65
CA ARG A 155 12.66 -3.28 10.43
C ARG A 155 12.66 -4.55 9.57
N THR A 156 13.53 -5.51 9.89
CA THR A 156 13.70 -6.75 9.10
C THR A 156 13.71 -8.01 9.96
N ASP A 157 13.20 -7.91 11.18
CA ASP A 157 13.20 -8.98 12.19
C ASP A 157 11.83 -9.66 12.35
N LEU A 158 10.81 -9.22 11.60
CA LEU A 158 9.51 -9.86 11.52
C LEU A 158 9.54 -11.07 10.56
N PRO A 159 8.57 -12.00 10.64
CA PRO A 159 8.46 -13.10 9.69
C PRO A 159 8.49 -12.60 8.24
N GLY A 160 9.34 -13.21 7.41
CA GLY A 160 9.53 -12.81 6.01
C GLY A 160 10.53 -11.67 5.80
N GLY A 161 11.04 -11.05 6.87
CA GLY A 161 12.04 -9.99 6.80
C GLY A 161 13.48 -10.50 6.56
N SER A 162 14.30 -9.68 5.90
CA SER A 162 15.71 -9.92 5.63
C SER A 162 16.48 -8.61 5.48
N HIS A 163 17.42 -8.36 6.39
CA HIS A 163 18.26 -7.16 6.39
C HIS A 163 19.11 -7.05 5.13
N GLN A 164 19.70 -8.17 4.69
CA GLN A 164 20.53 -8.22 3.49
C GLN A 164 19.73 -7.87 2.24
N GLN A 165 18.49 -8.38 2.11
CA GLN A 165 17.63 -8.07 0.97
C GLN A 165 17.23 -6.59 0.99
N LEU A 166 16.86 -6.06 2.15
CA LEU A 166 16.44 -4.65 2.25
C LEU A 166 17.54 -3.67 1.79
N PHE A 167 18.81 -3.98 2.08
CA PHE A 167 19.95 -3.17 1.65
C PHE A 167 20.31 -3.31 0.16
N GLN A 168 19.84 -4.36 -0.50
CA GLN A 168 20.04 -4.57 -1.94
C GLN A 168 18.92 -3.98 -2.80
N SER A 169 17.75 -3.75 -2.18
CA SER A 169 16.56 -3.16 -2.77
C SER A 169 16.69 -1.67 -3.08
#